data_AF-A0A935CQM2-F1
#
_entry.id   AF-A0A935CQM2-F1
#
_cell.length_a   1.000
_cell.length_b   1.000
_cell.length_c   1.000
_cell.angle_alpha   90.00
_cell.angle_beta   90.00
_cell.angle_gamma   90.00
#
_symmetry.space_group_name_H-M   'P 1'
#
loop_
_entity.id
_entity.type
_entity.pdbx_description
1 polymer ?
#
loop_
_entity_poly.entity_id
_entity_poly.type
_entity_poly.pdbx_seq_one_letter_code
_entity_poly.pdbx_strand_id
1 'polypeptide(L)'
;MSNRDNECGPTHSIDGGNHAQASTEQNFGDYLQSFADREGCDLSTLLVEIRSWYNGFAFSRRGETVYNPFSLLLLLDGQDFRNYWFESGTPTFLIQLIQNQHYDIRQLDDLNVGELAFSSYDIERLQVLPLLYQTGYLTIKG
;
A
#
# COMPACT_ATOMS: atom_id res chain seq x y z
N MET A 1 1.38 -20.88 -3.75
CA MET A 1 -0.04 -20.96 -3.35
C MET A 1 -0.89 -20.34 -4.45
N SER A 2 -2.08 -20.89 -4.64
CA SER A 2 -3.07 -20.73 -5.72
C SER A 2 -3.08 -19.40 -6.48
N ASN A 3 -3.01 -19.50 -7.82
CA ASN A 3 -3.65 -18.56 -8.75
C ASN A 3 -5.07 -18.30 -8.24
N ARG A 4 -5.39 -17.06 -7.94
CA ARG A 4 -6.76 -16.57 -8.00
C ARG A 4 -6.86 -15.72 -9.25
N ASP A 5 -7.91 -16.01 -9.98
CA ASP A 5 -8.22 -15.58 -11.33
C ASP A 5 -8.17 -14.05 -11.44
N ASN A 6 -7.62 -13.56 -12.56
CA ASN A 6 -7.58 -12.15 -12.94
C ASN A 6 -8.98 -11.64 -13.35
N GLU A 7 -10.02 -12.00 -12.61
CA GLU A 7 -11.40 -11.61 -12.90
C GLU A 7 -11.93 -10.75 -11.76
N CYS A 8 -12.51 -9.59 -12.07
CA CYS A 8 -13.24 -8.76 -11.11
C CYS A 8 -14.26 -9.62 -10.35
N GLY A 9 -13.95 -9.94 -9.10
CA GLY A 9 -14.81 -10.75 -8.24
C GLY A 9 -16.09 -10.02 -7.81
N PRO A 10 -17.13 -10.74 -7.35
CA PRO A 10 -18.39 -10.14 -6.95
C PRO A 10 -18.21 -9.18 -5.77
N THR A 11 -18.80 -7.98 -5.92
CA THR A 11 -18.68 -6.82 -5.05
C THR A 11 -19.23 -7.04 -3.63
N HIS A 12 -18.45 -6.69 -2.61
CA HIS A 12 -18.95 -6.30 -1.28
C HIS A 12 -18.88 -4.77 -1.18
N SER A 13 -20.01 -4.14 -0.89
CA SER A 13 -20.10 -2.68 -0.76
C SER A 13 -19.24 -2.19 0.41
N ILE A 14 -18.17 -1.47 0.11
CA ILE A 14 -17.40 -0.69 1.08
C ILE A 14 -17.55 0.79 0.69
N ASP A 15 -18.38 1.49 1.46
CA ASP A 15 -18.69 2.91 1.28
C ASP A 15 -17.49 3.80 1.66
N GLY A 16 -17.35 4.95 0.97
CA GLY A 16 -16.50 6.08 1.38
C GLY A 16 -15.06 6.11 0.87
N GLY A 17 -14.83 6.69 -0.31
CA GLY A 17 -13.49 7.06 -0.78
C GLY A 17 -13.08 8.42 -0.24
N ASN A 18 -11.82 8.59 0.13
CA ASN A 18 -11.36 9.85 0.69
C ASN A 18 -10.90 10.86 -0.40
N HIS A 19 -10.67 12.12 -0.01
CA HIS A 19 -10.33 13.19 -0.97
C HIS A 19 -9.04 12.93 -1.77
N ALA A 20 -8.07 12.25 -1.18
CA ALA A 20 -6.81 11.91 -1.85
C ALA A 20 -6.98 10.76 -2.85
N GLN A 21 -7.82 9.77 -2.54
CA GLN A 21 -8.23 8.71 -3.47
C GLN A 21 -9.02 9.33 -4.63
N ALA A 22 -9.98 10.21 -4.35
CA ALA A 22 -10.74 10.90 -5.40
C ALA A 22 -9.84 11.73 -6.35
N SER A 23 -8.83 12.42 -5.81
CA SER A 23 -7.87 13.18 -6.63
C SER A 23 -7.00 12.26 -7.50
N THR A 24 -6.64 11.10 -6.98
CA THR A 24 -5.87 10.08 -7.71
C THR A 24 -6.71 9.50 -8.85
N GLU A 25 -7.96 9.14 -8.57
CA GLU A 25 -8.91 8.61 -9.54
C GLU A 25 -9.19 9.62 -10.66
N GLN A 26 -9.21 10.92 -10.33
CA GLN A 26 -9.33 11.98 -11.32
C GLN A 26 -8.07 12.13 -12.18
N ASN A 27 -6.88 12.14 -11.56
CA ASN A 27 -5.61 12.37 -12.27
C ASN A 27 -5.22 11.20 -13.19
N PHE A 28 -5.65 9.98 -12.86
CA PHE A 28 -5.37 8.77 -13.64
C PHE A 28 -6.63 8.20 -14.32
N GLY A 29 -7.69 8.98 -14.42
CA GLY A 29 -9.01 8.51 -14.89
C GLY A 29 -8.97 7.82 -16.26
N ASP A 30 -8.24 8.38 -17.23
CA ASP A 30 -8.12 7.80 -18.57
C ASP A 30 -7.41 6.42 -18.56
N TYR A 31 -6.40 6.27 -17.71
CA TYR A 31 -5.67 5.00 -17.54
C TYR A 31 -6.53 3.95 -16.85
N LEU A 32 -7.27 4.36 -15.82
CA LEU A 32 -8.19 3.49 -15.09
C LEU A 32 -9.36 3.06 -15.96
N GLN A 33 -9.89 3.96 -16.80
CA GLN A 33 -10.92 3.62 -17.77
C GLN A 33 -10.40 2.63 -18.81
N SER A 34 -9.21 2.87 -19.35
CA SER A 34 -8.57 1.94 -20.31
C SER A 34 -8.33 0.56 -19.69
N PHE A 35 -7.99 0.52 -18.40
CA PHE A 35 -7.83 -0.73 -17.65
C PHE A 35 -9.19 -1.44 -17.47
N ALA A 36 -10.22 -0.73 -17.05
CA ALA A 36 -11.57 -1.28 -16.89
C ALA A 36 -12.13 -1.85 -18.21
N ASP A 37 -11.95 -1.12 -19.31
CA ASP A 37 -12.37 -1.54 -20.65
C ASP A 37 -11.68 -2.86 -21.08
N ARG A 38 -10.41 -3.02 -20.72
CA ARG A 38 -9.63 -4.22 -21.04
C ARG A 38 -10.06 -5.43 -20.21
N GLU A 39 -10.38 -5.22 -18.93
CA GLU A 39 -10.91 -6.27 -18.05
C GLU A 39 -12.41 -6.52 -18.28
N GLY A 40 -13.07 -5.71 -19.11
CA GLY A 40 -14.49 -5.86 -19.44
C GLY A 40 -15.43 -5.50 -18.28
N CYS A 41 -15.01 -4.62 -17.38
CA CYS A 41 -15.78 -4.20 -16.21
C CYS A 41 -16.06 -2.69 -16.20
N ASP A 42 -17.02 -2.27 -15.39
CA ASP A 42 -17.28 -0.84 -15.18
C ASP A 42 -16.17 -0.22 -14.32
N LEU A 43 -15.82 1.05 -14.60
CA LEU A 43 -14.82 1.80 -13.83
C LEU A 43 -15.10 1.77 -12.31
N SER A 44 -16.37 1.86 -11.91
CA SER A 44 -16.76 1.77 -10.50
C SER A 44 -16.39 0.42 -9.86
N THR A 45 -16.52 -0.67 -10.61
CA THR A 45 -16.14 -2.02 -10.16
C THR A 45 -14.63 -2.12 -9.99
N LEU A 46 -13.87 -1.62 -10.97
CA LEU A 46 -12.41 -1.57 -10.90
C LEU A 46 -11.95 -0.78 -9.67
N LEU A 47 -12.53 0.40 -9.40
CA LEU A 47 -12.17 1.24 -8.26
C LEU A 47 -12.43 0.56 -6.91
N VAL A 48 -13.53 -0.18 -6.78
CA VAL A 48 -13.82 -0.99 -5.59
C VAL A 48 -12.74 -2.05 -5.39
N GLU A 49 -12.30 -2.69 -6.46
CA GLU A 49 -11.26 -3.72 -6.40
C GLU A 49 -9.89 -3.12 -6.02
N ILE A 50 -9.47 -2.03 -6.68
CA ILE A 50 -8.26 -1.27 -6.33
C ILE A 50 -8.25 -0.90 -4.85
N ARG A 51 -9.38 -0.46 -4.31
CA ARG A 51 -9.50 -0.14 -2.89
C ARG A 51 -9.35 -1.36 -2.01
N SER A 52 -9.95 -2.49 -2.38
CA SER A 52 -9.83 -3.73 -1.61
C SER A 52 -8.38 -4.25 -1.53
N TRP A 53 -7.60 -4.03 -2.60
CA TRP A 53 -6.22 -4.51 -2.70
C TRP A 53 -5.19 -3.55 -2.10
N TYR A 54 -5.39 -2.24 -2.26
CA TYR A 54 -4.33 -1.26 -2.04
C TYR A 54 -4.69 -0.15 -1.06
N ASN A 55 -5.88 -0.14 -0.44
CA ASN A 55 -6.18 0.82 0.62
C ASN A 55 -5.58 0.43 1.98
N GLY A 56 -5.36 1.41 2.86
CA GLY A 56 -4.91 1.19 4.25
C GLY A 56 -3.65 1.96 4.66
N PHE A 57 -3.06 2.73 3.75
CA PHE A 57 -1.85 3.50 4.04
C PHE A 57 -2.21 4.86 4.65
N ALA A 58 -1.66 5.22 5.81
CA ALA A 58 -1.98 6.46 6.51
C ALA A 58 -0.72 7.31 6.75
N PHE A 59 -0.79 8.58 6.35
CA PHE A 59 0.31 9.55 6.53
C PHE A 59 0.32 10.24 7.90
N SER A 60 -0.77 10.17 8.66
CA SER A 60 -0.86 10.77 9.99
C SER A 60 -1.89 10.06 10.86
N ARG A 61 -1.78 10.21 12.19
CA ARG A 61 -2.71 9.58 13.16
C ARG A 61 -4.17 10.00 13.00
N ARG A 62 -4.41 11.23 12.51
CA ARG A 62 -5.76 11.78 12.27
C ARG A 62 -6.11 11.83 10.78
N GLY A 63 -5.25 11.30 9.93
CA GLY A 63 -5.43 11.30 8.49
C GLY A 63 -6.25 10.11 8.03
N GLU A 64 -6.90 10.28 6.89
CA GLU A 64 -7.64 9.22 6.22
C GLU A 64 -6.66 8.22 5.57
N THR A 65 -7.06 6.95 5.46
CA THR A 65 -6.26 5.93 4.79
C THR A 65 -6.38 6.04 3.27
N VAL A 66 -5.26 6.11 2.58
CA VAL A 66 -5.17 6.21 1.12
C VAL A 66 -4.67 4.90 0.50
N TYR A 67 -4.62 4.86 -0.84
CA TYR A 67 -3.92 3.81 -1.54
C TYR A 67 -2.43 3.81 -1.19
N ASN A 68 -1.82 2.64 -1.02
CA ASN A 68 -0.37 2.52 -0.98
C ASN A 68 0.19 3.12 -2.28
N PRO A 69 1.01 4.18 -2.21
CA PRO A 69 1.40 4.94 -3.40
C PRO A 69 2.25 4.11 -4.36
N PHE A 70 3.09 3.20 -3.85
CA PHE A 70 3.94 2.37 -4.72
C PHE A 70 3.14 1.23 -5.35
N SER A 71 2.27 0.58 -4.58
CA SER A 71 1.39 -0.45 -5.12
C SER A 71 0.48 0.08 -6.22
N LEU A 72 -0.02 1.31 -6.06
CA LEU A 72 -0.82 1.96 -7.08
C LEU A 72 -0.01 2.25 -8.35
N LEU A 73 1.24 2.73 -8.23
CA LEU A 73 2.09 2.96 -9.40
C LEU A 73 2.37 1.66 -10.16
N LEU A 74 2.65 0.58 -9.45
CA LEU A 74 2.86 -0.74 -10.07
C LEU A 74 1.58 -1.28 -10.73
N LEU A 75 0.43 -1.06 -10.11
CA LEU A 75 -0.87 -1.36 -10.74
C LEU A 75 -1.07 -0.55 -12.01
N LEU A 76 -0.77 0.75 -12.01
CA LEU A 76 -0.95 1.61 -13.19
C LEU A 76 0.01 1.23 -14.33
N ASP A 77 1.22 0.76 -13.99
CA ASP A 77 2.24 0.32 -14.96
C ASP A 77 1.92 -1.07 -15.54
N GLY A 78 1.63 -2.05 -14.68
CA GLY A 78 1.34 -3.43 -15.08
C GLY A 78 -0.10 -3.66 -15.56
N GLN A 79 -1.02 -2.78 -15.14
CA GLN A 79 -2.47 -2.95 -15.28
C GLN A 79 -2.92 -4.34 -14.80
N ASP A 80 -2.39 -4.86 -13.71
CA ASP A 80 -2.78 -6.17 -13.21
C ASP A 80 -2.75 -6.22 -11.69
N PHE A 81 -3.65 -7.00 -11.10
CA PHE A 81 -3.70 -7.16 -9.66
C PHE A 81 -2.62 -8.14 -9.22
N ARG A 82 -1.63 -7.63 -8.49
CA ARG A 82 -0.64 -8.43 -7.79
C ARG A 82 -0.55 -8.02 -6.34
N ASN A 83 0.16 -8.82 -5.57
CA ASN A 83 0.51 -8.47 -4.20
C ASN A 83 1.63 -7.41 -4.18
N TYR A 84 1.40 -6.28 -4.84
CA TYR A 84 2.33 -5.14 -4.88
C TYR A 84 2.56 -4.55 -3.49
N TRP A 85 1.63 -4.76 -2.56
CA TRP A 85 1.85 -4.47 -1.15
C TRP A 85 3.08 -5.22 -0.59
N PHE A 86 3.28 -6.47 -1.01
CA PHE A 86 4.42 -7.30 -0.62
C PHE A 86 5.63 -7.11 -1.55
N GLU A 87 5.42 -6.97 -2.86
CA GLU A 87 6.51 -6.89 -3.85
C GLU A 87 7.24 -5.54 -3.86
N SER A 88 6.58 -4.46 -3.41
CA SER A 88 7.11 -3.08 -3.43
C SER A 88 8.31 -2.83 -2.50
N GLY A 89 8.45 -3.60 -1.43
CA GLY A 89 9.68 -3.65 -0.65
C GLY A 89 10.35 -4.97 -0.93
N THR A 90 11.45 -4.97 -1.69
CA THR A 90 12.26 -6.17 -1.97
C THR A 90 12.35 -7.03 -0.70
N PRO A 91 11.58 -8.12 -0.58
CA PRO A 91 11.37 -8.77 0.71
C PRO A 91 12.70 -9.29 1.25
N THR A 92 13.58 -9.72 0.34
CA THR A 92 14.93 -10.15 0.66
C THR A 92 15.76 -9.07 1.34
N PHE A 93 15.73 -7.83 0.86
CA PHE A 93 16.49 -6.74 1.46
C PHE A 93 15.96 -6.38 2.86
N LEU A 94 14.64 -6.26 3.01
CA LEU A 94 14.02 -5.94 4.31
C LEU A 94 14.23 -7.07 5.32
N ILE A 95 14.07 -8.33 4.90
CA ILE A 95 14.34 -9.50 5.73
C ILE A 95 15.82 -9.55 6.14
N GLN A 96 16.74 -9.33 5.20
CA GLN A 96 18.18 -9.26 5.50
C GLN A 96 18.49 -8.13 6.46
N LEU A 97 17.87 -6.96 6.31
CA LEU A 97 18.08 -5.81 7.19
C LEU A 97 17.59 -6.12 8.61
N ILE A 98 16.38 -6.67 8.76
CA ILE A 98 15.81 -7.09 10.06
C ILE A 98 16.71 -8.14 10.72
N GLN A 99 17.17 -9.14 9.95
CA GLN A 99 18.07 -10.19 10.43
C GLN A 99 19.42 -9.64 10.87
N ASN A 100 20.04 -8.77 10.07
CA ASN A 100 21.34 -8.16 10.33
C ASN A 100 21.31 -7.21 11.53
N GLN A 101 20.20 -6.50 11.73
CA GLN A 101 20.01 -5.58 12.85
C GLN A 101 19.47 -6.26 14.12
N HIS A 102 19.26 -7.59 14.08
CA HIS A 102 18.61 -8.37 15.14
C HIS A 102 17.32 -7.71 15.66
N TYR A 103 16.55 -7.13 14.74
CA TYR A 103 15.37 -6.35 15.10
C TYR A 103 14.24 -7.29 15.53
N ASP A 104 13.71 -7.09 16.74
CA ASP A 104 12.61 -7.90 17.26
C ASP A 104 11.30 -7.46 16.62
N ILE A 105 10.85 -8.20 15.61
CA ILE A 105 9.60 -7.94 14.89
C ILE A 105 8.37 -7.88 15.80
N ARG A 106 8.41 -8.54 16.97
CA ARG A 106 7.30 -8.52 17.94
C ARG A 106 7.11 -7.15 18.57
N GLN A 107 8.13 -6.29 18.50
CA GLN A 107 8.06 -4.91 18.98
C GLN A 107 7.44 -3.96 17.94
N LEU A 108 7.15 -4.44 16.72
CA LEU A 108 6.48 -3.63 15.69
C LEU A 108 4.97 -3.57 15.90
N ASP A 109 4.39 -4.57 16.58
CA ASP A 109 2.99 -4.52 16.98
C ASP A 109 2.82 -3.43 18.07
N ASP A 110 1.95 -2.46 17.78
CA ASP A 110 1.62 -1.32 18.64
C ASP A 110 2.80 -0.44 19.07
N LEU A 111 3.82 -0.34 18.21
CA LEU A 111 4.99 0.52 18.45
C LEU A 111 4.60 2.00 18.52
N ASN A 112 4.80 2.63 19.68
CA ASN A 112 4.65 4.08 19.84
C ASN A 112 6.00 4.78 19.67
N VAL A 113 6.23 5.31 18.47
CA VAL A 113 7.43 6.10 18.14
C VAL A 113 7.10 7.59 18.14
N GLY A 114 7.97 8.39 18.77
CA GLY A 114 7.92 9.85 18.68
C GLY A 114 8.40 10.35 17.32
N GLU A 115 8.08 11.59 16.95
CA GLU A 115 8.44 12.18 15.64
C GLU A 115 9.95 12.08 15.32
N LEU A 116 10.80 12.08 16.34
CA LEU A 116 12.25 11.96 16.20
C LEU A 116 12.70 10.61 15.60
N ALA A 117 11.86 9.59 15.63
CA ALA A 117 12.15 8.29 15.03
C ALA A 117 12.17 8.31 13.50
N PHE A 118 11.58 9.34 12.88
CA PHE A 118 11.65 9.57 11.44
C PHE A 118 12.66 10.67 11.07
N SER A 119 13.24 11.36 12.05
CA SER A 119 14.15 12.50 11.84
C SER A 119 15.62 12.18 12.10
N SER A 120 15.93 11.03 12.71
CA SER A 120 17.29 10.68 13.10
C SER A 120 17.92 9.73 12.09
N TYR A 121 18.92 10.26 11.39
CA TYR A 121 19.86 9.56 10.51
C TYR A 121 20.79 8.67 11.35
N ASP A 122 20.24 7.82 12.23
CA ASP A 122 21.00 6.92 13.09
C ASP A 122 21.09 5.58 12.37
N ILE A 123 22.28 5.33 11.83
CA ILE A 123 22.53 4.42 10.70
C ILE A 123 22.25 2.94 11.04
N GLU A 124 22.06 2.60 12.32
CA GLU A 124 21.97 1.19 12.74
C GLU A 124 20.54 0.78 13.16
N ARG A 125 19.93 1.43 14.17
CA ARG A 125 18.58 1.07 14.63
C ARG A 125 17.43 1.81 13.94
N LEU A 126 17.69 3.01 13.43
CA LEU A 126 16.67 3.90 12.88
C LEU A 126 16.48 3.75 11.37
N GLN A 127 17.17 2.82 10.71
CA GLN A 127 16.93 2.56 9.28
C GLN A 127 15.72 1.67 9.03
N VAL A 128 15.48 0.67 9.88
CA VAL A 128 14.45 -0.36 9.63
C VAL A 128 13.04 0.25 9.67
N LEU A 129 12.75 1.06 10.68
CA LEU A 129 11.41 1.63 10.90
C LEU A 129 10.97 2.59 9.76
N PRO A 130 11.75 3.61 9.39
CA PRO A 130 11.44 4.47 8.25
C PRO A 130 11.35 3.70 6.94
N LEU A 131 12.21 2.68 6.72
CA LEU A 131 12.14 1.87 5.51
C LEU A 131 10.86 1.04 5.43
N LEU A 132 10.46 0.38 6.53
CA LEU A 132 9.19 -0.35 6.60
C LEU A 132 7.99 0.57 6.42
N TYR A 133 8.04 1.80 6.93
CA TYR A 133 6.99 2.80 6.69
C TYR A 133 6.95 3.28 5.24
N GLN A 134 8.10 3.63 4.64
CA GLN A 134 8.18 4.09 3.25
C GLN A 134 7.75 3.01 2.25
N THR A 135 8.01 1.75 2.56
CA THR A 135 7.61 0.59 1.75
C THR A 135 6.18 0.11 2.05
N GLY A 136 5.48 0.74 3.01
CA GLY A 136 4.09 0.42 3.34
C GLY A 136 3.88 -0.85 4.17
N TYR A 137 4.95 -1.45 4.71
CA TYR A 137 4.86 -2.52 5.70
C TYR A 137 4.44 -2.02 7.08
N LEU A 138 4.71 -0.75 7.38
CA LEU A 138 4.15 -0.05 8.53
C LEU A 138 3.25 1.08 8.05
N THR A 139 2.16 1.28 8.78
CA THR A 139 1.23 2.39 8.60
C THR A 139 0.92 2.98 9.97
N ILE A 140 0.56 4.26 10.03
CA ILE A 140 0.23 4.92 11.30
C ILE A 140 -1.17 4.50 11.71
N LYS A 141 -1.32 3.96 12.93
CA LYS A 141 -2.62 3.75 13.57
C LYS A 141 -2.96 4.94 14.48
N GLY A 142 -4.20 5.38 14.40
CA GLY A 142 -4.80 6.41 15.26
C GLY A 142 -5.48 5.82 16.47
#